data_AF-A0A377Z611-F1
#
_entry.id   AF-A0A377Z611-F1
#
_cell.length_a   1.000
_cell.length_b   1.000
_cell.length_c   1.000
_cell.angle_alpha   90.00
_cell.angle_beta   90.00
_cell.angle_gamma   90.00
#
_symmetry.space_group_name_H-M   'P 1'
#
loop_
_entity.id
_entity.type
_entity.pdbx_description
1 polymer ?
#
loop_
_entity_poly.entity_id
_entity_poly.type
_entity_poly.pdbx_seq_one_letter_code
_entity_poly.pdbx_strand_id
1 'polypeptide(L)'
;MIRVDGASEFKGYDHLELNGKVTALFIDGKAVDSVSAGQEAVVILDQTPFYAESGGQVGDKGELKGAGFSFAVSDTQKYGQAIGHIGKVASGSLKVGDAVQADVDEARRQRIRLNHSATHLMHAALRQVLGTHVAQKGSLVNDKALAL
;
A
#
# COMPACT_ATOMS: atom_id res chain seq x y z
N MET A 1 7.21 10.18 -13.73
CA MET A 1 7.11 8.79 -13.23
C MET A 1 8.22 8.61 -12.22
N ILE A 2 7.90 8.31 -10.95
CA ILE A 2 8.91 8.05 -9.92
C ILE A 2 9.66 6.78 -10.34
N ARG A 3 10.98 6.86 -10.47
CA ARG A 3 11.87 5.70 -10.60
C ARG A 3 12.59 5.52 -9.29
N VAL A 4 12.43 4.35 -8.69
CA VAL A 4 13.11 3.97 -7.45
C VAL A 4 14.08 2.85 -7.82
N ASP A 5 15.37 3.06 -7.58
CA ASP A 5 16.41 2.07 -7.90
C ASP A 5 16.59 1.03 -6.78
N GLY A 6 15.89 1.19 -5.66
CA GLY A 6 15.87 0.27 -4.51
C GLY A 6 14.67 -0.67 -4.49
N ALA A 7 14.75 -1.69 -3.63
CA ALA A 7 13.65 -2.60 -3.32
C ALA A 7 13.23 -2.46 -1.85
N SER A 8 11.98 -2.80 -1.55
CA SER A 8 11.50 -2.90 -0.17
C SER A 8 11.23 -4.37 0.17
N GLU A 9 11.75 -4.85 1.30
CA GLU A 9 11.41 -6.17 1.81
C GLU A 9 10.04 -6.13 2.51
N PHE A 10 9.06 -6.84 1.96
CA PHE A 10 7.73 -6.92 2.55
C PHE A 10 7.69 -7.94 3.70
N LYS A 11 7.25 -7.49 4.88
CA LYS A 11 7.14 -8.31 6.11
C LYS A 11 5.72 -8.34 6.69
N GLY A 12 4.74 -7.84 5.95
CA GLY A 12 3.37 -7.62 6.43
C GLY A 12 2.48 -8.85 6.55
N TYR A 13 3.02 -10.05 6.35
CA TYR A 13 2.32 -11.31 6.61
C TYR A 13 2.41 -11.71 8.08
N ASP A 14 3.55 -11.44 8.71
CA ASP A 14 3.86 -11.84 10.09
C ASP A 14 3.82 -10.66 11.06
N HIS A 15 3.97 -9.44 10.55
CA HIS A 15 4.11 -8.23 11.34
C HIS A 15 3.14 -7.13 10.88
N LEU A 16 2.55 -6.41 11.85
CA LEU A 16 1.80 -5.17 11.62
C LEU A 16 2.59 -3.94 12.05
N GLU A 17 3.60 -4.15 12.89
CA GLU A 17 4.56 -3.16 13.33
C GLU A 17 5.98 -3.61 12.99
N LEU A 18 6.81 -2.73 12.44
CA LEU A 18 8.20 -3.05 12.10
C LEU A 18 9.09 -1.81 12.09
N ASN A 19 10.32 -1.95 12.58
CA ASN A 19 11.35 -0.93 12.37
C ASN A 19 11.97 -1.04 10.98
N GLY A 20 12.15 0.09 10.31
CA GLY A 20 12.81 0.21 9.02
C GLY A 20 13.62 1.51 8.92
N LYS A 21 14.15 1.75 7.72
CA LYS A 21 14.93 2.93 7.39
C LYS A 21 14.39 3.59 6.14
N VAL A 22 14.30 4.92 6.13
CA VAL A 22 13.93 5.68 4.93
C VAL A 22 15.04 5.61 3.89
N THR A 23 14.74 5.09 2.71
CA THR A 23 15.70 4.96 1.61
C THR A 23 15.51 6.04 0.54
N ALA A 24 14.29 6.56 0.38
CA ALA A 24 14.00 7.66 -0.52
C ALA A 24 12.72 8.42 -0.11
N LEU A 25 12.67 9.71 -0.47
CA LEU A 25 11.52 10.58 -0.29
C LEU A 25 11.20 11.28 -1.62
N PHE A 26 9.92 11.46 -1.90
CA PHE A 26 9.47 12.17 -3.10
C PHE A 26 8.34 13.15 -2.78
N ILE A 27 8.40 14.34 -3.37
CA ILE A 27 7.29 15.31 -3.44
C ILE A 27 6.98 15.54 -4.91
N ASP A 28 5.71 15.41 -5.32
CA ASP A 28 5.27 15.59 -6.71
C ASP A 28 6.11 14.80 -7.73
N GLY A 29 6.56 13.61 -7.31
CA GLY A 29 7.37 12.72 -8.11
C GLY A 29 8.85 13.10 -8.26
N LYS A 30 9.32 14.14 -7.55
CA LYS A 30 10.74 14.55 -7.51
C LYS A 30 11.39 14.07 -6.22
N ALA A 31 12.59 13.50 -6.33
CA ALA A 31 13.36 13.07 -5.18
C ALA A 31 13.77 14.28 -4.31
N VAL A 32 13.67 14.13 -3.00
CA VAL A 32 14.08 15.12 -2.01
C VAL A 32 14.80 14.44 -0.85
N ASP A 33 15.65 15.17 -0.13
CA ASP A 33 16.37 14.61 1.02
C ASP A 33 15.56 14.67 2.32
N SER A 34 14.52 15.52 2.36
CA SER A 34 13.68 15.70 3.54
C SER A 34 12.28 16.21 3.22
N VAL A 35 11.34 15.91 4.10
CA VAL A 35 9.95 16.41 4.10
C VAL A 35 9.57 16.89 5.50
N SER A 36 8.72 17.90 5.60
CA SER A 36 8.35 18.58 6.84
C SER A 36 6.83 18.62 7.05
N ALA A 37 6.42 18.91 8.28
CA ALA A 37 5.02 18.99 8.68
C ALA A 37 4.16 19.76 7.67
N GLY A 38 3.02 19.17 7.31
CA GLY A 38 2.10 19.74 6.32
C GLY A 38 2.37 19.31 4.87
N GLN A 39 3.54 18.75 4.56
CA GLN A 39 3.86 18.29 3.20
C GLN A 39 3.31 16.90 2.91
N GLU A 40 2.77 16.73 1.71
CA GLU A 40 2.45 15.43 1.13
C GLU A 40 3.68 14.84 0.45
N ALA A 41 3.89 13.55 0.62
CA ALA A 41 5.06 12.86 0.09
C ALA A 41 4.80 11.38 -0.16
N VAL A 42 5.71 10.77 -0.90
CA VAL A 42 5.88 9.31 -0.96
C VAL A 42 7.16 8.95 -0.21
N VAL A 43 7.04 8.06 0.77
CA VAL A 43 8.15 7.54 1.56
C VAL A 43 8.47 6.11 1.12
N ILE A 44 9.73 5.83 0.80
CA ILE A 44 10.23 4.47 0.54
C ILE A 44 11.04 3.99 1.74
N LEU A 45 10.77 2.77 2.18
CA LEU A 45 11.51 2.09 3.25
C LEU A 45 12.31 0.91 2.69
N ASP A 46 13.37 0.52 3.37
CA ASP A 46 14.12 -0.72 3.09
C ASP A 46 13.31 -1.98 3.36
N GLN A 47 12.47 -1.97 4.40
CA GLN A 47 11.51 -3.01 4.73
C GLN A 47 10.21 -2.43 5.29
N THR A 48 9.08 -3.11 5.11
CA THR A 48 7.78 -2.59 5.57
C THR A 48 6.74 -3.69 5.82
N PRO A 49 5.86 -3.51 6.83
CA PRO A 49 4.69 -4.35 7.04
C PRO A 49 3.49 -3.91 6.17
N PHE A 50 3.57 -2.76 5.50
CA PHE A 50 2.49 -2.23 4.67
C PHE A 50 2.39 -2.99 3.35
N TYR A 51 1.21 -3.56 3.12
CA TYR A 51 0.85 -4.22 1.89
C TYR A 51 0.53 -3.16 0.83
N ALA A 52 1.33 -3.17 -0.24
CA ALA A 52 1.06 -2.38 -1.41
C ALA A 52 -0.09 -2.96 -2.22
N GLU A 53 -0.97 -2.09 -2.73
CA GLU A 53 -2.12 -2.49 -3.55
C GLU A 53 -1.73 -3.52 -4.62
N SER A 54 -2.43 -4.65 -4.62
CA SER A 54 -2.20 -5.73 -5.56
C SER A 54 -3.36 -6.72 -5.56
N GLY A 55 -3.62 -7.36 -6.71
CA GLY A 55 -4.61 -8.43 -6.81
C GLY A 55 -6.05 -8.01 -6.49
N GLY A 56 -6.40 -6.72 -6.60
CA GLY A 56 -7.71 -6.19 -6.21
C GLY A 56 -7.87 -5.89 -4.71
N GLN A 57 -6.80 -6.06 -3.92
CA GLN A 57 -6.75 -5.62 -2.53
C GLN A 57 -6.15 -4.21 -2.46
N VAL A 58 -6.90 -3.26 -1.89
CA VAL A 58 -6.44 -1.88 -1.67
C VAL A 58 -5.25 -1.83 -0.70
N GLY A 59 -4.35 -0.88 -0.93
CA GLY A 59 -3.16 -0.68 -0.10
C GLY A 59 -3.48 -0.31 1.35
N ASP A 60 -2.49 -0.54 2.22
CA ASP A 60 -2.63 -0.21 3.63
C ASP A 60 -2.54 1.27 3.95
N LYS A 61 -3.05 1.55 5.16
CA LYS A 61 -2.98 2.84 5.84
C LYS A 61 -2.46 2.61 7.25
N GLY A 62 -1.99 3.67 7.87
CA GLY A 62 -1.38 3.62 9.18
C GLY A 62 -0.46 4.81 9.40
N GLU A 63 0.62 4.60 10.12
CA GLU A 63 1.54 5.67 10.51
C GLU A 63 3.00 5.23 10.42
N LEU A 64 3.86 6.17 10.06
CA LEU A 64 5.31 6.05 10.19
C LEU A 64 5.77 7.04 11.27
N LYS A 65 6.43 6.53 12.32
CA LYS A 65 6.87 7.33 13.47
C LYS A 65 8.39 7.24 13.65
N GLY A 66 9.01 8.32 14.07
CA GLY A 66 10.41 8.30 14.49
C GLY A 66 10.72 9.42 15.45
N ALA A 67 12.00 9.66 15.68
CA ALA A 67 12.43 10.68 16.64
C ALA A 67 12.04 12.08 16.17
N GLY A 68 10.92 12.61 16.70
CA GLY A 68 10.48 13.97 16.44
C GLY A 68 9.68 14.15 15.15
N PHE A 69 9.18 13.07 14.53
CA PHE A 69 8.24 13.17 13.41
C PHE A 69 7.13 12.12 13.46
N SER A 70 6.02 12.43 12.79
CA SER A 70 4.93 11.50 12.49
C SER A 70 4.47 11.74 11.05
N PHE A 71 4.25 10.66 10.31
CA PHE A 71 3.77 10.67 8.94
C PHE A 71 2.56 9.75 8.81
N ALA A 72 1.41 10.33 8.44
CA ALA A 72 0.17 9.60 8.27
C ALA A 72 0.12 8.98 6.88
N VAL A 73 0.15 7.65 6.81
CA VAL A 73 0.07 6.89 5.55
C VAL A 73 -1.39 6.76 5.14
N SER A 74 -1.71 7.34 4.00
CA SER A 74 -3.06 7.40 3.45
C SER A 74 -3.29 6.34 2.37
N ASP A 75 -2.23 5.82 1.76
CA ASP A 75 -2.26 4.73 0.78
C ASP A 75 -0.86 4.09 0.64
N THR A 76 -0.81 2.84 0.16
CA THR A 76 0.44 2.11 -0.08
C THR A 76 0.43 1.49 -1.48
N GLN A 77 1.43 1.81 -2.30
CA GLN A 77 1.50 1.41 -3.71
C GLN A 77 2.87 0.82 -4.10
N LYS A 78 2.91 0.05 -5.20
CA LYS A 78 4.15 -0.49 -5.75
C LYS A 78 4.82 0.50 -6.70
N TYR A 79 6.12 0.70 -6.53
CA TYR A 79 7.00 1.47 -7.42
C TYR A 79 8.12 0.55 -7.91
N GLY A 80 7.80 -0.32 -8.88
CA GLY A 80 8.71 -1.39 -9.29
C GLY A 80 8.86 -2.43 -8.19
N GLN A 81 10.07 -2.57 -7.64
CA GLN A 81 10.37 -3.46 -6.50
C GLN A 81 10.24 -2.75 -5.14
N ALA A 82 10.05 -1.43 -5.13
CA ALA A 82 9.86 -0.65 -3.92
C ALA A 82 8.39 -0.56 -3.53
N ILE A 83 8.15 -0.39 -2.23
CA ILE A 83 6.83 -0.10 -1.67
C ILE A 83 6.81 1.35 -1.21
N GLY A 84 5.89 2.14 -1.77
CA GLY A 84 5.73 3.54 -1.46
C GLY A 84 4.55 3.80 -0.53
N HIS A 85 4.83 4.56 0.51
CA HIS A 85 3.87 4.98 1.53
C HIS A 85 3.47 6.42 1.21
N ILE A 86 2.26 6.60 0.71
CA ILE A 86 1.74 7.88 0.23
C ILE A 86 0.97 8.53 1.37
N GLY A 87 1.31 9.78 1.70
CA GLY A 87 0.72 10.40 2.87
C GLY A 87 1.24 11.80 3.14
N LYS A 88 1.05 12.23 4.39
CA LYS A 88 1.36 13.59 4.83
C LYS A 88 2.15 13.56 6.13
N VAL A 89 3.15 14.43 6.25
CA VAL A 89 3.85 14.65 7.51
C VAL A 89 2.89 15.36 8.47
N ALA A 90 2.46 14.66 9.52
CA ALA A 90 1.57 15.21 10.53
C ALA A 90 2.31 16.19 11.46
N SER A 91 3.56 15.86 11.82
CA SER A 91 4.41 16.69 12.66
C SER A 91 5.89 16.42 12.40
N GLY A 92 6.74 17.42 12.66
CA GLY A 92 8.18 17.27 12.57
C GLY A 92 8.73 17.28 11.14
N SER A 93 9.85 16.58 10.96
CA SER A 93 10.50 16.42 9.66
C SER A 93 11.12 15.04 9.54
N LEU A 94 11.00 14.45 8.36
CA LEU A 94 11.52 13.12 8.00
C LEU A 94 12.59 13.28 6.93
N LYS A 95 13.71 12.58 7.08
CA LYS A 95 14.84 12.62 6.15
C LYS A 95 15.19 11.25 5.61
N VAL A 96 15.83 11.23 4.45
CA VAL A 96 16.46 10.02 3.94
C VAL A 96 17.52 9.56 4.94
N GLY A 97 17.48 8.27 5.30
CA GLY A 97 18.37 7.66 6.27
C GLY A 97 17.80 7.55 7.69
N ASP A 98 16.69 8.21 8.00
CA ASP A 98 16.07 8.13 9.33
C ASP A 98 15.56 6.73 9.63
N ALA A 99 15.71 6.32 10.89
CA ALA A 99 15.04 5.14 11.42
C ALA A 99 13.56 5.45 11.70
N VAL A 100 12.71 4.49 11.40
CA VAL A 100 11.26 4.65 11.48
C VAL A 100 10.60 3.39 12.00
N GLN A 101 9.60 3.55 12.86
CA GLN A 101 8.65 2.52 13.25
C GLN A 101 7.43 2.65 12.32
N ALA A 102 7.20 1.63 11.52
CA ALA A 102 6.05 1.49 10.63
C ALA A 102 4.94 0.74 11.36
N ASP A 103 3.72 1.28 11.37
CA ASP A 103 2.58 0.77 12.13
C ASP A 103 1.31 0.77 11.24
N VAL A 104 0.81 -0.42 10.91
CA VAL A 104 -0.35 -0.62 10.02
C VAL A 104 -1.64 -0.56 10.82
N ASP A 105 -2.68 0.11 10.29
CA ASP A 105 -4.04 0.04 10.83
C ASP A 105 -4.60 -1.39 10.70
N GLU A 106 -4.43 -2.18 11.76
CA GLU A 106 -4.84 -3.58 11.85
C GLU A 106 -6.33 -3.74 11.55
N ALA A 107 -7.17 -2.93 12.21
CA ALA A 107 -8.61 -3.05 12.08
C ALA A 107 -9.05 -2.86 10.62
N ARG A 108 -8.42 -1.91 9.91
CA ARG A 108 -8.65 -1.71 8.48
C ARG A 108 -8.11 -2.87 7.65
N ARG A 109 -6.89 -3.36 7.90
CA ARG A 109 -6.31 -4.51 7.19
C ARG A 109 -7.21 -5.74 7.29
N GLN A 110 -7.73 -6.05 8.48
CA GLN A 110 -8.60 -7.21 8.69
C GLN A 110 -9.91 -7.10 7.88
N ARG A 111 -10.56 -5.93 7.89
CA ARG A 111 -11.77 -5.69 7.07
C ARG A 111 -11.51 -5.89 5.58
N ILE A 112 -10.38 -5.39 5.08
CA ILE A 112 -10.00 -5.53 3.67
C ILE A 112 -9.79 -7.01 3.31
N ARG A 113 -9.05 -7.76 4.13
CA ARG A 113 -8.80 -9.19 3.93
C ARG A 113 -10.11 -9.98 3.88
N LEU A 114 -11.00 -9.75 4.84
CA LEU A 114 -12.31 -10.41 4.90
C LEU A 114 -13.14 -10.13 3.65
N ASN A 115 -13.25 -8.86 3.24
CA ASN A 115 -14.01 -8.48 2.05
C ASN A 115 -13.41 -9.09 0.78
N HIS A 116 -12.08 -9.12 0.65
CA HIS A 116 -11.42 -9.74 -0.48
C HIS A 116 -11.71 -11.25 -0.57
N SER A 117 -11.57 -11.96 0.55
CA SER A 117 -11.90 -13.38 0.64
C SER A 117 -13.38 -13.65 0.34
N ALA A 118 -14.30 -12.80 0.81
CA ALA A 118 -15.72 -12.91 0.52
C ALA A 118 -16.03 -12.74 -0.97
N THR A 119 -15.41 -11.77 -1.64
CA THR A 119 -15.56 -11.56 -3.09
C THR A 119 -15.05 -12.78 -3.87
N HIS A 120 -13.90 -13.34 -3.48
CA HIS A 120 -13.39 -14.57 -4.11
C HIS A 120 -14.30 -15.77 -3.90
N LEU A 121 -14.81 -15.95 -2.68
CA LEU A 121 -15.76 -17.03 -2.38
C LEU A 121 -17.05 -16.87 -3.19
N MET A 122 -17.59 -15.65 -3.28
CA MET A 122 -18.77 -15.35 -4.09
C MET A 122 -18.52 -15.63 -5.57
N HIS A 123 -17.39 -15.19 -6.14
CA HIS A 123 -17.01 -15.49 -7.51
C HIS A 123 -16.83 -16.99 -7.76
N ALA A 124 -16.25 -17.73 -6.81
CA ALA A 124 -16.10 -19.17 -6.91
C ALA A 124 -17.46 -19.89 -6.87
N ALA A 125 -18.37 -19.48 -5.98
CA ALA A 125 -19.72 -20.03 -5.89
C ALA A 125 -20.55 -19.72 -7.14
N LEU A 126 -20.47 -18.51 -7.69
CA LEU A 126 -21.10 -18.15 -8.96
C LEU A 126 -20.61 -19.02 -10.12
N ARG A 127 -19.31 -19.32 -10.19
CA ARG A 127 -18.75 -20.25 -11.20
C ARG A 127 -19.26 -21.68 -11.03
N GLN A 128 -19.49 -22.14 -9.79
CA GLN A 128 -20.07 -23.46 -9.53
C GLN A 128 -21.55 -23.54 -9.91
N VAL A 129 -22.33 -22.48 -9.64
CA VAL A 129 -23.78 -22.43 -9.94
C VAL A 129 -24.06 -22.18 -11.42
N LEU A 130 -23.28 -21.33 -12.08
CA LEU A 130 -23.45 -21.01 -13.51
C LEU A 130 -22.86 -22.07 -14.46
N GLY A 131 -22.03 -22.98 -13.94
CA GLY A 131 -21.50 -24.13 -14.68
C GLY A 131 -20.53 -23.78 -15.82
N THR A 132 -19.76 -24.77 -16.26
CA THR A 132 -18.75 -24.68 -17.34
C THR A 132 -19.37 -24.54 -18.76
N HIS A 133 -20.64 -24.14 -18.87
CA HIS A 133 -21.40 -24.08 -20.12
C HIS A 133 -21.43 -22.71 -20.79
N VAL A 134 -20.74 -21.72 -20.25
CA VAL A 134 -20.53 -20.46 -20.98
C VAL A 134 -19.30 -20.63 -21.88
N ALA A 135 -19.55 -21.15 -23.09
CA ALA A 135 -18.57 -21.19 -24.15
C ALA A 135 -18.00 -19.78 -24.39
N GLN A 136 -16.68 -19.71 -24.27
CA GLN A 136 -15.79 -18.63 -24.64
C GLN A 136 -16.24 -17.91 -25.93
N LYS A 137 -16.74 -16.69 -25.79
CA LYS A 137 -16.49 -15.60 -26.75
C LYS A 137 -16.21 -14.33 -25.94
N GLY A 138 -15.01 -13.79 -26.15
CA GLY A 138 -14.38 -12.86 -25.22
C GLY A 138 -15.11 -11.54 -25.05
N SER A 139 -14.74 -10.84 -23.99
CA SER A 139 -14.85 -9.39 -23.95
C SER A 139 -13.92 -8.82 -22.87
N LEU A 140 -13.33 -7.67 -23.18
CA LEU A 140 -12.68 -6.79 -22.20
C LEU A 140 -13.61 -6.55 -21.01
N VAL A 141 -13.06 -6.61 -19.80
CA VAL A 141 -13.72 -6.11 -18.58
C VAL A 141 -13.10 -4.76 -18.27
N ASN A 142 -13.89 -3.70 -18.35
CA ASN A 142 -13.49 -2.33 -17.99
C ASN A 142 -14.21 -1.92 -16.69
N ASP A 143 -13.48 -1.25 -15.80
CA ASP A 143 -13.95 -0.76 -14.50
C ASP A 143 -14.88 0.43 -14.69
N LYS A 144 -16.19 0.23 -14.49
CA LYS A 144 -17.10 1.17 -13.80
C LYS A 144 -18.53 0.64 -13.80
N ALA A 145 -18.96 0.27 -12.59
CA ALA A 145 -20.33 -0.04 -12.17
C ALA A 145 -20.98 -1.29 -12.80
N LEU A 146 -21.32 -2.26 -11.95
CA LEU A 146 -22.27 -3.32 -12.29
C LEU A 146 -23.66 -2.89 -11.82
N ALA A 147 -24.54 -2.61 -12.77
CA ALA A 147 -25.98 -2.77 -12.61
C ALA A 147 -26.34 -4.16 -13.15
N LEU A 148 -27.21 -4.85 -12.40
CA LEU A 148 -27.85 -6.16 -12.61
C LEU A 148 -27.62 -6.87 -13.95
#